data_AF-V7HSX1-F1
#
_entry.id   AF-V7HSX1-F1
#
_cell.length_a   1.000
_cell.length_b   1.000
_cell.length_c   1.000
_cell.angle_alpha   90.00
_cell.angle_beta   90.00
_cell.angle_gamma   90.00
#
_symmetry.space_group_name_H-M   'P 1'
#
loop_
_entity.id
_entity.type
_entity.pdbx_description
1 polymer ?
#
loop_
_entity_poly.entity_id
_entity_poly.type
_entity_poly.pdbx_seq_one_letter_code
_entity_poly.pdbx_strand_id
1 'polypeptide(L)'
;MQTTSGPSIAFVEESAGFNAAPVQFTDGPLQPDTTMTVLIAWVLGLLAVTQFIRHVTKDADDDLAPEKREALSDTLLGLNQDRLSSYVPNFNMVFDRFFGENHLAWRCFLRSTIVSVVLYMIVATAFGIAVTEKKYQVGFLAMVGLLLNAPADYISLLETRWLLGKTISIRKKIVLDIVFTSGITVLWLALTAFTVAYWATIQGSGPGAPDIVAKLVESLATMDHDTQRFLLSVVITAFSTSVWFWLHGLSEAMIKTYAAIKPLMSWLNVRGKPLRAIGVVINVYVIAIAVIILPVYWALK
;
A
#
# COMPACT_ATOMS: atom_id res chain seq x y z
N MET A 1 30.41 -53.49 56.25
CA MET A 1 29.84 -52.30 55.58
C MET A 1 30.77 -51.93 54.44
N GLN A 2 30.41 -52.30 53.21
CA GLN A 2 31.14 -51.92 52.00
C GLN A 2 30.48 -50.68 51.41
N THR A 3 31.21 -49.57 51.39
CA THR A 3 30.81 -48.32 50.74
C THR A 3 31.14 -48.41 49.26
N THR A 4 30.12 -48.56 48.43
CA THR A 4 30.23 -48.51 46.97
C THR A 4 30.38 -47.06 46.52
N SER A 5 31.57 -46.71 46.01
CA SER A 5 31.86 -45.44 45.35
C SER A 5 31.17 -45.41 43.98
N GLY A 6 30.17 -44.55 43.83
CA GLY A 6 29.52 -44.28 42.55
C GLY A 6 30.41 -43.43 41.61
N PRO A 7 30.22 -43.53 40.28
CA PRO A 7 31.02 -42.80 39.32
C PRO A 7 30.72 -41.29 39.36
N SER A 8 31.77 -40.48 39.45
CA SER A 8 31.68 -39.03 39.31
C SER A 8 31.37 -38.69 37.85
N ILE A 9 30.17 -38.19 37.58
CA ILE A 9 29.80 -37.61 36.29
C ILE A 9 30.46 -36.23 36.23
N ALA A 10 31.53 -36.11 35.45
CA ALA A 10 32.13 -34.84 35.10
C ALA A 10 31.18 -34.13 34.11
N PHE A 11 30.57 -33.04 34.55
CA PHE A 11 29.90 -32.10 33.65
C PHE A 11 30.99 -31.39 32.84
N VAL A 12 31.10 -31.75 31.56
CA VAL A 12 31.87 -30.99 30.58
C VAL A 12 31.01 -29.77 30.23
N GLU A 13 31.34 -28.61 30.80
CA GLU A 13 30.90 -27.31 30.29
C GLU A 13 31.54 -27.13 28.91
N GLU A 14 30.86 -27.62 27.87
CA GLU A 14 31.15 -27.27 26.49
C GLU A 14 30.63 -25.84 26.27
N SER A 15 31.41 -24.86 26.74
CA SER A 15 31.26 -23.47 26.31
C SER A 15 31.66 -23.39 24.85
N ALA A 16 30.74 -23.78 23.96
CA ALA A 16 30.83 -23.55 22.54
C ALA A 16 30.87 -22.03 22.34
N GLY A 17 32.08 -21.47 22.39
CA GLY A 17 32.36 -20.09 22.05
C GLY A 17 31.94 -19.89 20.60
N PHE A 18 30.72 -19.40 20.42
CA PHE A 18 30.18 -18.97 19.15
C PHE A 18 30.92 -17.68 18.75
N ASN A 19 32.19 -17.84 18.36
CA ASN A 19 32.95 -16.83 17.64
C ASN A 19 32.36 -16.73 16.23
N ALA A 20 31.13 -16.23 16.14
CA ALA A 20 30.62 -15.71 14.88
C ALA A 20 31.50 -14.51 14.57
N ALA A 21 32.46 -14.71 13.67
CA ALA A 21 33.19 -13.60 13.07
C ALA A 21 32.14 -12.57 12.62
N PRO A 22 32.28 -11.29 12.98
CA PRO A 22 31.33 -10.27 12.59
C PRO A 22 31.19 -10.35 11.07
N VAL A 23 29.98 -10.63 10.61
CA VAL A 23 29.64 -10.61 9.19
C VAL A 23 29.95 -9.19 8.73
N GLN A 24 31.09 -9.00 8.06
CA GLN A 24 31.44 -7.73 7.47
C GLN A 24 30.48 -7.52 6.30
N PHE A 25 29.44 -6.72 6.54
CA PHE A 25 28.65 -6.14 5.46
C PHE A 25 29.58 -5.22 4.69
N THR A 26 30.06 -5.71 3.55
CA THR A 26 30.79 -4.85 2.63
C THR A 26 29.77 -3.91 2.03
N ASP A 27 29.80 -2.64 2.44
CA ASP A 27 29.09 -1.51 1.82
C ASP A 27 29.68 -1.21 0.42
N GLY A 28 29.79 -2.25 -0.40
CA GLY A 28 30.22 -2.13 -1.78
C GLY A 28 29.14 -1.37 -2.56
N PRO A 29 29.53 -0.44 -3.44
CA PRO A 29 28.56 0.24 -4.30
C PRO A 29 27.74 -0.80 -5.05
N LEU A 30 26.41 -0.63 -5.05
CA LEU A 30 25.50 -1.54 -5.74
C LEU A 30 25.96 -1.73 -7.18
N GLN A 31 26.03 -2.98 -7.61
CA GLN A 31 26.47 -3.30 -8.97
C GLN A 31 25.63 -2.49 -9.97
N PRO A 32 26.26 -1.90 -11.01
CA PRO A 32 25.58 -1.01 -11.96
C PRO A 32 24.31 -1.59 -12.60
N ASP A 33 24.23 -2.92 -12.68
CA ASP A 33 23.08 -3.68 -13.18
C ASP A 33 21.81 -3.51 -12.33
N THR A 34 21.95 -3.40 -11.02
CA THR A 34 20.85 -3.28 -10.06
C THR A 34 20.20 -1.91 -10.16
N THR A 35 21.02 -0.87 -10.32
CA THR A 35 20.58 0.52 -10.50
C THR A 35 19.66 0.67 -11.71
N MET A 36 20.08 0.14 -12.86
CA MET A 36 19.29 0.21 -14.08
C MET A 36 17.99 -0.59 -13.97
N THR A 37 18.04 -1.75 -13.32
CA THR A 37 16.86 -2.61 -13.10
C THR A 37 15.78 -1.90 -12.27
N VAL A 38 16.17 -1.27 -11.15
CA VAL A 38 15.25 -0.51 -10.31
C VAL A 38 14.64 0.67 -11.06
N LEU A 39 15.44 1.40 -11.85
CA LEU A 39 14.95 2.53 -12.66
C LEU A 39 13.94 2.06 -13.72
N ILE A 40 14.23 0.97 -14.43
CA ILE A 40 13.32 0.39 -15.42
C ILE A 40 12.02 -0.05 -14.74
N ALA A 41 12.11 -0.76 -13.62
CA ALA A 41 10.93 -1.20 -12.86
C ALA A 41 10.08 -0.01 -12.38
N TRP A 42 10.73 1.07 -11.90
CA TRP A 42 10.07 2.31 -11.50
C TRP A 42 9.30 2.97 -12.65
N VAL A 43 9.96 3.15 -13.80
CA VAL A 43 9.34 3.76 -14.99
C VAL A 43 8.19 2.90 -15.52
N LEU A 44 8.38 1.58 -15.62
CA LEU A 44 7.33 0.67 -16.08
C LEU A 44 6.15 0.63 -15.10
N GLY A 45 6.40 0.61 -13.80
CA GLY A 45 5.37 0.70 -12.77
C GLY A 45 4.57 2.00 -12.87
N LEU A 46 5.26 3.13 -13.03
CA LEU A 46 4.62 4.44 -13.21
C LEU A 46 3.76 4.50 -14.49
N LEU A 47 4.25 3.97 -15.60
CA LEU A 47 3.49 3.86 -16.85
C LEU A 47 2.27 2.95 -16.67
N ALA A 48 2.41 1.82 -16.00
CA ALA A 48 1.30 0.91 -15.73
C ALA A 48 0.21 1.58 -14.89
N VAL A 49 0.58 2.25 -13.80
CA VAL A 49 -0.36 2.97 -12.92
C VAL A 49 -1.07 4.10 -13.66
N THR A 50 -0.34 4.89 -14.45
CA THR A 50 -0.95 6.02 -15.18
C THR A 50 -1.87 5.58 -16.32
N GLN A 51 -1.52 4.50 -17.03
CA GLN A 51 -2.42 3.90 -18.02
C GLN A 51 -3.65 3.29 -17.36
N PHE A 52 -3.48 2.65 -16.20
CA PHE A 52 -4.58 2.11 -15.42
C PHE A 52 -5.57 3.21 -15.01
N ILE A 53 -5.11 4.30 -14.39
CA ILE A 53 -5.93 5.46 -14.02
C ILE A 53 -6.67 6.02 -15.25
N ARG A 54 -5.95 6.19 -16.37
CA ARG A 54 -6.52 6.71 -17.62
C ARG A 54 -7.63 5.80 -18.16
N HIS A 55 -7.42 4.49 -18.13
CA HIS A 55 -8.41 3.52 -18.62
C HIS A 55 -9.66 3.52 -17.75
N VAL A 56 -9.49 3.38 -16.43
CA VAL A 56 -10.61 3.35 -15.47
C VAL A 56 -11.44 4.63 -15.53
N THR A 57 -10.79 5.79 -15.55
CA THR A 57 -11.51 7.08 -15.59
C THR A 57 -12.17 7.36 -16.94
N LYS A 58 -11.59 6.88 -18.05
CA LYS A 58 -12.23 6.96 -19.37
C LYS A 58 -13.49 6.11 -19.40
N ASP A 59 -13.40 4.85 -18.99
CA ASP A 59 -14.52 3.91 -19.04
C ASP A 59 -15.66 4.38 -18.11
N ALA A 60 -15.33 4.85 -16.91
CA ALA A 60 -16.32 5.42 -15.99
C ALA A 60 -16.99 6.69 -16.54
N ASP A 61 -16.27 7.52 -17.32
CA ASP A 61 -16.82 8.71 -17.96
C ASP A 61 -17.76 8.39 -19.14
N ASP A 62 -17.38 7.39 -19.94
CA ASP A 62 -18.16 6.93 -21.09
C ASP A 62 -19.48 6.26 -20.63
N ASP A 63 -19.48 5.59 -19.47
CA ASP A 63 -20.68 4.99 -18.85
C ASP A 63 -21.55 6.00 -18.05
N LEU A 64 -21.09 7.25 -17.90
CA LEU A 64 -21.78 8.25 -17.09
C LEU A 64 -23.06 8.74 -17.77
N ALA A 65 -24.20 8.60 -17.09
CA ALA A 65 -25.48 9.14 -17.57
C ALA A 65 -25.38 10.66 -17.81
N PRO A 66 -26.00 11.21 -18.87
CA PRO A 66 -25.89 12.63 -19.22
C PRO A 66 -26.18 13.60 -18.06
N GLU A 67 -27.24 13.32 -17.29
CA GLU A 67 -27.63 14.13 -16.12
C GLU A 67 -26.55 14.15 -15.03
N LYS A 68 -25.93 12.99 -14.74
CA LYS A 68 -24.85 12.88 -13.76
C LYS A 68 -23.58 13.56 -14.26
N ARG A 69 -23.31 13.48 -15.57
CA ARG A 69 -22.18 14.14 -16.24
C ARG A 69 -22.29 15.65 -16.13
N GLU A 70 -23.46 16.21 -16.42
CA GLU A 70 -23.74 17.65 -16.28
C GLU A 70 -23.59 18.08 -14.82
N ALA A 71 -24.23 17.39 -13.88
CA ALA A 71 -24.15 17.71 -12.46
C ALA A 71 -22.70 17.66 -11.91
N LEU A 72 -21.90 16.67 -12.32
CA LEU A 72 -20.49 16.59 -11.93
C LEU A 72 -19.66 17.71 -12.56
N SER A 73 -19.92 18.03 -13.83
CA SER A 73 -19.24 19.13 -14.54
C SER A 73 -19.50 20.48 -13.86
N ASP A 74 -20.76 20.75 -13.53
CA ASP A 74 -21.17 21.98 -12.83
C ASP A 74 -20.55 22.08 -11.44
N THR A 75 -20.47 20.95 -10.75
CA THR A 75 -19.78 20.84 -9.45
C THR A 75 -18.30 21.19 -9.60
N LEU A 76 -17.60 20.59 -10.58
CA LEU A 76 -16.18 20.82 -10.84
C LEU A 76 -15.88 22.26 -11.26
N LEU A 77 -16.80 22.90 -11.99
CA LEU A 77 -16.68 24.30 -12.41
C LEU A 77 -17.12 25.30 -11.33
N GLY A 78 -17.55 24.82 -10.16
CA GLY A 78 -17.98 25.67 -9.06
C GLY A 78 -19.31 26.40 -9.31
N LEU A 79 -20.11 25.94 -10.27
CA LEU A 79 -21.39 26.56 -10.63
C LEU A 79 -22.51 26.21 -9.63
N ASN A 80 -22.33 25.15 -8.83
CA ASN A 80 -23.34 24.65 -7.89
C ASN A 80 -22.71 24.35 -6.52
N GLN A 81 -22.53 25.38 -5.68
CA GLN A 81 -21.85 25.26 -4.37
C GLN A 81 -22.73 24.61 -3.28
N ASP A 82 -24.06 24.66 -3.44
CA ASP A 82 -25.01 24.22 -2.41
C ASP A 82 -25.05 22.69 -2.22
N ARG A 83 -24.37 21.93 -3.10
CA ARG A 83 -24.30 20.46 -3.06
C ARG A 83 -22.93 19.91 -2.68
N LEU A 84 -22.19 20.57 -1.78
CA LEU A 84 -20.92 20.03 -1.26
C LEU A 84 -21.03 18.60 -0.66
N SER A 85 -22.23 18.16 -0.25
CA SER A 85 -22.48 16.79 0.20
C SER A 85 -22.57 15.76 -0.92
N SER A 86 -22.75 16.17 -2.19
CA SER A 86 -22.78 15.27 -3.37
C SER A 86 -21.39 14.98 -3.95
N TYR A 87 -20.33 15.24 -3.18
CA TYR A 87 -18.95 14.90 -3.50
C TYR A 87 -18.72 13.38 -3.68
N VAL A 88 -19.43 12.57 -2.89
CA VAL A 88 -19.17 11.13 -2.73
C VAL A 88 -19.81 10.21 -3.79
N PRO A 89 -21.05 10.45 -4.26
CA PRO A 89 -21.74 9.53 -5.18
C PRO A 89 -20.96 9.21 -6.46
N ASN A 90 -20.09 10.11 -6.91
CA ASN A 90 -19.33 9.94 -8.16
C ASN A 90 -18.10 9.03 -7.99
N PHE A 91 -17.43 9.05 -6.83
CA PHE A 91 -16.32 8.13 -6.57
C PHE A 91 -16.83 6.68 -6.44
N ASN A 92 -17.95 6.46 -5.73
CA ASN A 92 -18.55 5.13 -5.60
C ASN A 92 -18.82 4.50 -6.97
N MET A 93 -19.18 5.29 -7.98
CA MET A 93 -19.42 4.78 -9.34
C MET A 93 -18.15 4.28 -10.02
N VAL A 94 -17.06 5.06 -9.95
CA VAL A 94 -15.75 4.64 -10.46
C VAL A 94 -15.28 3.37 -9.74
N PHE A 95 -15.49 3.33 -8.43
CA PHE A 95 -15.13 2.21 -7.58
C PHE A 95 -15.93 0.95 -7.89
N ASP A 96 -17.26 1.08 -8.01
CA ASP A 96 -18.19 0.00 -8.35
C ASP A 96 -17.96 -0.55 -9.74
N ARG A 97 -17.56 0.30 -10.69
CA ARG A 97 -17.23 -0.15 -12.03
C ARG A 97 -16.02 -1.09 -12.01
N PHE A 98 -15.01 -0.73 -11.23
CA PHE A 98 -13.77 -1.50 -11.18
C PHE A 98 -13.91 -2.77 -10.33
N PHE A 99 -14.38 -2.65 -9.09
CA PHE A 99 -14.46 -3.76 -8.14
C PHE A 99 -15.78 -4.55 -8.24
N GLY A 100 -16.83 -3.93 -8.77
CA GLY A 100 -18.18 -4.49 -8.84
C GLY A 100 -19.09 -3.89 -7.77
N GLU A 101 -20.40 -3.82 -8.06
CA GLU A 101 -21.41 -3.31 -7.11
C GLU A 101 -21.59 -4.24 -5.88
N ASN A 102 -21.40 -5.54 -6.08
CA ASN A 102 -21.52 -6.56 -5.04
C ASN A 102 -20.16 -6.85 -4.38
N HIS A 103 -19.97 -6.32 -3.18
CA HIS A 103 -18.67 -6.23 -2.51
C HIS A 103 -18.19 -7.55 -1.93
N LEU A 104 -19.15 -8.33 -1.45
CA LEU A 104 -18.93 -9.67 -0.94
C LEU A 104 -18.87 -10.71 -2.06
N ALA A 105 -19.00 -10.29 -3.34
CA ALA A 105 -18.83 -11.20 -4.44
C ALA A 105 -17.36 -11.59 -4.56
N TRP A 106 -17.10 -12.88 -4.79
CA TRP A 106 -15.76 -13.41 -4.98
C TRP A 106 -14.96 -12.70 -6.09
N ARG A 107 -15.66 -12.17 -7.11
CA ARG A 107 -15.06 -11.39 -8.19
C ARG A 107 -14.44 -10.08 -7.69
N CYS A 108 -15.09 -9.39 -6.75
CA CYS A 108 -14.57 -8.16 -6.14
C CYS A 108 -13.30 -8.46 -5.36
N PHE A 109 -13.36 -9.47 -4.48
CA PHE A 109 -12.21 -9.93 -3.68
C PHE A 109 -11.01 -10.34 -4.56
N LEU A 110 -11.25 -11.08 -5.64
CA LEU A 110 -10.19 -11.49 -6.56
C LEU A 110 -9.54 -10.29 -7.26
N ARG A 111 -10.35 -9.33 -7.74
CA ARG A 111 -9.84 -8.12 -8.41
C ARG A 111 -9.01 -7.26 -7.46
N SER A 112 -9.49 -7.03 -6.24
CA SER A 112 -8.74 -6.27 -5.23
C SER A 112 -7.46 -6.97 -4.83
N THR A 113 -7.51 -8.29 -4.65
CA THR A 113 -6.32 -9.10 -4.34
C THR A 113 -5.25 -8.98 -5.43
N ILE A 114 -5.63 -9.09 -6.71
CA ILE A 114 -4.70 -8.94 -7.84
C ILE A 114 -4.05 -7.55 -7.83
N VAL A 115 -4.86 -6.49 -7.69
CA VAL A 115 -4.33 -5.12 -7.65
C VAL A 115 -3.39 -4.92 -6.47
N SER A 116 -3.77 -5.41 -5.30
CA SER A 116 -3.00 -5.31 -4.06
C SER A 116 -1.64 -6.02 -4.17
N VAL A 117 -1.62 -7.24 -4.70
CA VAL A 117 -0.38 -8.00 -4.93
C VAL A 117 0.51 -7.30 -5.96
N VAL A 118 -0.05 -6.87 -7.10
CA VAL A 118 0.73 -6.18 -8.14
C VAL A 118 1.34 -4.88 -7.60
N LEU A 119 0.56 -4.10 -6.86
CA LEU A 119 1.06 -2.86 -6.28
C LEU A 119 2.13 -3.12 -5.22
N TYR A 120 1.93 -4.13 -4.37
CA TYR A 120 2.95 -4.56 -3.42
C TYR A 120 4.25 -4.94 -4.13
N MET A 121 4.19 -5.72 -5.21
CA MET A 121 5.37 -6.09 -5.99
C MET A 121 6.10 -4.88 -6.57
N ILE A 122 5.36 -3.88 -7.07
CA ILE A 122 5.94 -2.63 -7.59
C ILE A 122 6.66 -1.88 -6.46
N VAL A 123 5.99 -1.71 -5.32
CA VAL A 123 6.55 -0.98 -4.16
C VAL A 123 7.75 -1.74 -3.59
N ALA A 124 7.66 -3.05 -3.36
CA ALA A 124 8.76 -3.86 -2.86
C ALA A 124 9.98 -3.83 -3.79
N THR A 125 9.76 -3.85 -5.11
CA THR A 125 10.84 -3.70 -6.10
C THR A 125 11.45 -2.30 -6.05
N ALA A 126 10.63 -1.26 -5.90
CA ALA A 126 11.09 0.12 -5.77
C ALA A 126 11.94 0.35 -4.50
N PHE A 127 11.62 -0.34 -3.40
CA PHE A 127 12.44 -0.33 -2.18
C PHE A 127 13.71 -1.20 -2.29
N GLY A 128 13.97 -1.82 -3.44
CA GLY A 128 15.14 -2.65 -3.68
C GLY A 128 15.02 -4.09 -3.15
N ILE A 129 13.96 -4.42 -2.40
CA ILE A 129 13.77 -5.71 -1.73
C ILE A 129 13.86 -6.88 -2.73
N ALA A 130 13.26 -6.71 -3.91
CA ALA A 130 13.26 -7.75 -4.94
C ALA A 130 14.60 -7.91 -5.68
N VAL A 131 15.48 -6.91 -5.61
CA VAL A 131 16.68 -6.81 -6.47
C VAL A 131 17.98 -7.00 -5.68
N THR A 132 18.08 -6.44 -4.48
CA THR A 132 19.29 -6.51 -3.65
C THR A 132 19.40 -7.84 -2.91
N GLU A 133 18.26 -8.35 -2.44
CA GLU A 133 18.17 -9.57 -1.67
C GLU A 133 17.83 -10.72 -2.63
N LYS A 134 18.84 -11.33 -3.28
CA LYS A 134 18.67 -12.58 -4.06
C LYS A 134 17.94 -13.70 -3.27
N LYS A 135 17.77 -13.52 -1.95
CA LYS A 135 16.98 -14.35 -1.04
C LYS A 135 15.49 -14.38 -1.39
N TYR A 136 14.91 -13.28 -1.87
CA TYR A 136 13.46 -13.18 -2.09
C TYR A 136 13.10 -13.47 -3.54
N GLN A 137 12.71 -14.73 -3.80
CA GLN A 137 12.15 -15.10 -5.09
C GLN A 137 10.83 -14.34 -5.35
N VAL A 138 10.52 -14.04 -6.61
CA VAL A 138 9.26 -13.40 -7.02
C VAL A 138 8.03 -14.09 -6.42
N GLY A 139 8.04 -15.42 -6.34
CA GLY A 139 6.99 -16.20 -5.71
C GLY A 139 6.81 -15.92 -4.22
N PHE A 140 7.90 -15.69 -3.48
CA PHE A 140 7.84 -15.31 -2.07
C PHE A 140 7.22 -13.92 -1.88
N LEU A 141 7.64 -12.93 -2.69
CA LEU A 141 7.06 -11.59 -2.61
C LEU A 141 5.58 -11.59 -2.99
N ALA A 142 5.18 -12.36 -4.01
CA ALA A 142 3.76 -12.52 -4.36
C ALA A 142 2.97 -13.17 -3.22
N MET A 143 3.53 -14.19 -2.56
CA MET A 143 2.93 -14.83 -1.38
C MET A 143 2.80 -13.85 -0.22
N VAL A 144 3.82 -13.03 0.05
CA VAL A 144 3.76 -11.98 1.07
C VAL A 144 2.67 -10.96 0.74
N GLY A 145 2.62 -10.45 -0.49
CA GLY A 145 1.57 -9.53 -0.92
C GLY A 145 0.17 -10.15 -0.77
N LEU A 146 0.04 -11.45 -1.05
CA LEU A 146 -1.22 -12.17 -0.92
C LEU A 146 -1.65 -12.39 0.53
N LEU A 147 -0.72 -12.74 1.43
CA LEU A 147 -1.04 -13.10 2.81
C LEU A 147 -1.06 -11.88 3.74
N LEU A 148 -0.11 -10.96 3.56
CA LEU A 148 0.08 -9.82 4.46
C LEU A 148 -0.63 -8.56 3.98
N ASN A 149 -0.72 -8.33 2.66
CA ASN A 149 -1.27 -7.07 2.14
C ASN A 149 -2.74 -7.20 1.71
N ALA A 150 -3.05 -8.20 0.87
CA ALA A 150 -4.38 -8.29 0.25
C ALA A 150 -5.56 -8.35 1.23
N PRO A 151 -5.50 -9.06 2.39
CA PRO A 151 -6.60 -9.09 3.34
C PRO A 151 -6.83 -7.74 4.02
N ALA A 152 -5.75 -7.09 4.48
CA ALA A 152 -5.82 -5.76 5.09
C ALA A 152 -6.37 -4.72 4.11
N ASP A 153 -5.87 -4.73 2.87
CA ASP A 153 -6.28 -3.81 1.81
C ASP A 153 -7.74 -4.05 1.37
N TYR A 154 -8.20 -5.31 1.34
CA TYR A 154 -9.61 -5.62 1.08
C TYR A 154 -10.54 -5.15 2.21
N ILE A 155 -10.13 -5.27 3.48
CA ILE A 155 -10.91 -4.74 4.60
C ILE A 155 -10.94 -3.20 4.56
N SER A 156 -9.79 -2.57 4.27
CA SER A 156 -9.70 -1.12 4.05
C SER A 156 -10.62 -0.66 2.92
N LEU A 157 -10.67 -1.40 1.82
CA LEU A 157 -11.60 -1.13 0.71
C LEU A 157 -13.07 -1.12 1.15
N LEU A 158 -13.49 -2.09 1.96
CA LEU A 158 -14.86 -2.16 2.48
C LEU A 158 -15.16 -0.99 3.42
N GLU A 159 -14.17 -0.59 4.22
CA GLU A 159 -14.25 0.57 5.12
C GLU A 159 -14.39 1.87 4.34
N THR A 160 -13.48 2.15 3.39
CA THR A 160 -13.53 3.36 2.55
C THR A 160 -14.90 3.48 1.89
N ARG A 161 -15.47 2.39 1.34
CA ARG A 161 -16.84 2.39 0.78
C ARG A 161 -17.90 2.76 1.81
N TRP A 162 -17.88 2.10 2.96
CA TRP A 162 -18.85 2.36 4.01
C TRP A 162 -18.81 3.84 4.43
N LEU A 163 -17.60 4.39 4.55
CA LEU A 163 -17.37 5.79 4.90
C LEU A 163 -17.83 6.74 3.80
N LEU A 164 -17.65 6.37 2.54
CA LEU A 164 -18.16 7.10 1.40
C LEU A 164 -19.69 7.19 1.46
N GLY A 165 -20.39 6.10 1.79
CA GLY A 165 -21.85 6.09 1.97
C GLY A 165 -22.40 7.03 3.05
N LYS A 166 -21.57 7.57 3.95
CA LYS A 166 -22.01 8.46 5.04
C LYS A 166 -22.09 9.94 4.64
N THR A 167 -23.10 10.65 5.13
CA THR A 167 -23.31 12.10 4.95
C THR A 167 -22.45 12.94 5.91
N ILE A 168 -21.12 12.75 5.86
CA ILE A 168 -20.16 13.50 6.66
C ILE A 168 -19.26 14.37 5.78
N SER A 169 -18.69 15.44 6.35
CA SER A 169 -17.79 16.34 5.62
C SER A 169 -16.55 15.60 5.11
N ILE A 170 -16.04 15.98 3.92
CA ILE A 170 -14.87 15.35 3.30
C ILE A 170 -13.63 15.30 4.20
N ARG A 171 -13.36 16.38 4.96
CA ARG A 171 -12.22 16.41 5.90
C ARG A 171 -12.34 15.30 6.96
N LYS A 172 -13.53 15.11 7.52
CA LYS A 172 -13.81 14.03 8.47
C LYS A 172 -13.69 12.65 7.82
N LYS A 173 -14.11 12.48 6.55
CA LYS A 173 -13.90 11.22 5.82
C LYS A 173 -12.42 10.90 5.70
N ILE A 174 -11.60 11.83 5.23
CA ILE A 174 -10.16 11.61 5.06
C ILE A 174 -9.50 11.24 6.41
N VAL A 175 -9.85 11.95 7.49
CA VAL A 175 -9.30 11.63 8.82
C VAL A 175 -9.75 10.25 9.30
N LEU A 176 -11.04 9.92 9.16
CA LEU A 176 -11.56 8.61 9.56
C LEU A 176 -10.95 7.47 8.74
N ASP A 177 -10.84 7.63 7.43
CA ASP A 177 -10.21 6.67 6.50
C ASP A 177 -8.75 6.42 6.91
N ILE A 178 -7.96 7.48 7.15
CA ILE A 178 -6.58 7.33 7.66
C ILE A 178 -6.55 6.55 8.99
N VAL A 179 -7.41 6.91 9.94
CA VAL A 179 -7.44 6.26 11.27
C VAL A 179 -7.83 4.79 11.16
N PHE A 180 -8.87 4.47 10.39
CA PHE A 180 -9.34 3.11 10.24
C PHE A 180 -8.37 2.25 9.44
N THR A 181 -7.83 2.72 8.32
CA THR A 181 -6.80 1.99 7.56
C THR A 181 -5.54 1.76 8.38
N SER A 182 -5.10 2.75 9.16
CA SER A 182 -3.99 2.58 10.11
C SER A 182 -4.30 1.50 11.15
N GLY A 183 -5.49 1.55 11.74
CA GLY A 183 -5.94 0.56 12.73
C GLY A 183 -6.03 -0.85 12.17
N ILE A 184 -6.60 -1.01 10.97
CA ILE A 184 -6.69 -2.29 10.23
C ILE A 184 -5.29 -2.83 9.96
N THR A 185 -4.38 -1.98 9.47
CA THR A 185 -3.00 -2.37 9.14
C THR A 185 -2.25 -2.85 10.39
N VAL A 186 -2.28 -2.06 11.48
CA VAL A 186 -1.62 -2.43 12.74
C VAL A 186 -2.20 -3.71 13.32
N LEU A 187 -3.52 -3.84 13.33
CA LEU A 187 -4.20 -5.04 13.82
C LEU A 187 -3.82 -6.27 12.98
N TRP A 188 -3.80 -6.14 11.65
CA TRP A 188 -3.47 -7.23 10.76
C TRP A 188 -2.01 -7.70 10.91
N LEU A 189 -1.07 -6.74 11.03
CA LEU A 189 0.33 -7.04 11.30
C LEU A 189 0.52 -7.74 12.65
N ALA A 190 -0.18 -7.27 13.70
CA ALA A 190 -0.15 -7.89 15.01
C ALA A 190 -0.71 -9.32 14.99
N LEU A 191 -1.84 -9.55 14.30
CA LEU A 191 -2.42 -10.89 14.12
C LEU A 191 -1.50 -11.83 13.34
N THR A 192 -0.85 -11.32 12.29
CA THR A 192 0.14 -12.07 11.52
C THR A 192 1.32 -12.46 12.40
N ALA A 193 1.90 -11.50 13.12
CA ALA A 193 3.03 -11.73 14.01
C ALA A 193 2.68 -12.76 15.09
N PHE A 194 1.52 -12.61 15.73
CA PHE A 194 1.01 -13.57 16.70
C PHE A 194 0.87 -14.98 16.11
N THR A 195 0.32 -15.10 14.90
CA THR A 195 0.10 -16.40 14.24
C THR A 195 1.42 -17.09 13.92
N VAL A 196 2.39 -16.37 13.33
CA VAL A 196 3.73 -16.90 13.03
C VAL A 196 4.42 -17.38 14.30
N ALA A 197 4.28 -16.61 15.37
CA ALA A 197 4.97 -16.88 16.60
C ALA A 197 4.36 -18.03 17.39
N TYR A 198 3.02 -18.10 17.45
CA TYR A 198 2.29 -19.25 17.97
C TYR A 198 2.67 -20.54 17.24
N TRP A 199 2.78 -20.48 15.91
CA TRP A 199 3.25 -21.60 15.10
C TRP A 199 4.67 -22.04 15.47
N ALA A 200 5.60 -21.10 15.67
CA ALA A 200 6.95 -21.40 16.11
C ALA A 200 7.00 -22.03 17.52
N THR A 201 6.16 -21.57 18.45
CA THR A 201 6.05 -22.19 19.78
C THR A 201 5.57 -23.65 19.69
N ILE A 202 4.57 -23.94 18.84
CA ILE A 202 4.10 -25.32 18.63
C ILE A 202 5.21 -26.24 18.10
N GLN A 203 6.09 -25.71 17.26
CA GLN A 203 7.24 -26.46 16.74
C GLN A 203 8.38 -26.63 17.75
N GLY A 204 8.24 -26.11 18.98
CA GLY A 204 9.27 -26.16 20.02
C GLY A 204 10.48 -25.28 19.72
N SER A 205 10.38 -24.37 18.75
CA SER A 205 11.50 -23.55 18.25
C SER A 205 11.44 -22.09 18.69
N GLY A 206 10.41 -21.67 19.45
CA GLY A 206 10.18 -20.27 19.78
C GLY A 206 9.87 -19.98 21.25
N PRO A 207 10.13 -18.74 21.71
CA PRO A 207 9.67 -18.27 23.01
C PRO A 207 8.12 -18.26 23.09
N GLY A 208 7.56 -18.17 24.30
CA GLY A 208 6.11 -18.15 24.49
C GLY A 208 5.45 -16.89 23.89
N ALA A 209 4.18 -16.97 23.51
CA ALA A 209 3.44 -15.87 22.84
C ALA A 209 3.60 -14.47 23.50
N PRO A 210 3.62 -14.33 24.85
CA PRO A 210 3.83 -13.02 25.49
C PRO A 210 5.21 -12.42 25.24
N ASP A 211 6.26 -13.25 25.27
CA ASP A 211 7.63 -12.82 24.99
C ASP A 211 7.79 -12.37 23.55
N ILE A 212 6.99 -12.93 22.63
CA ILE A 212 7.02 -12.53 21.22
C ILE A 212 6.41 -11.15 21.04
N VAL A 213 5.31 -10.81 21.71
CA VAL A 213 4.74 -9.46 21.61
C VAL A 213 5.73 -8.42 22.13
N ALA A 214 6.37 -8.69 23.28
CA ALA A 214 7.41 -7.82 23.83
C ALA A 214 8.60 -7.67 22.87
N LYS A 215 9.08 -8.79 22.32
CA LYS A 215 10.18 -8.79 21.33
C LYS A 215 9.78 -8.17 20.00
N LEU A 216 8.51 -8.21 19.59
CA LEU A 216 8.04 -7.58 18.36
C LEU A 216 8.10 -6.06 18.51
N VAL A 217 7.69 -5.54 19.66
CA VAL A 217 7.77 -4.10 19.99
C VAL A 217 9.22 -3.65 20.09
N GLU A 218 10.07 -4.43 20.77
CA GLU A 218 11.51 -4.14 20.87
C GLU A 218 12.20 -4.24 19.50
N SER A 219 11.86 -5.26 18.72
CA SER A 219 12.37 -5.47 17.36
C SER A 219 11.97 -4.33 16.45
N LEU A 220 10.75 -3.79 16.52
CA LEU A 220 10.35 -2.62 15.73
C LEU A 220 11.26 -1.41 16.00
N ALA A 221 11.79 -1.27 17.22
CA ALA A 221 12.71 -0.18 17.57
C ALA A 221 14.16 -0.44 17.14
N THR A 222 14.58 -1.70 17.02
CA THR A 222 15.96 -2.10 16.71
C THR A 222 16.11 -2.79 15.34
N MET A 223 15.06 -2.76 14.51
CA MET A 223 15.05 -3.46 13.22
C MET A 223 16.15 -2.94 12.32
N ASP A 224 16.84 -3.87 11.66
CA ASP A 224 17.77 -3.55 10.59
C ASP A 224 17.04 -2.84 9.43
N HIS A 225 17.81 -2.15 8.60
CA HIS A 225 17.27 -1.35 7.51
C HIS A 225 16.46 -2.17 6.48
N ASP A 226 16.79 -3.44 6.26
CA ASP A 226 16.09 -4.27 5.27
C ASP A 226 14.73 -4.72 5.80
N THR A 227 14.65 -5.09 7.08
CA THR A 227 13.36 -5.37 7.75
C THR A 227 12.48 -4.11 7.80
N GLN A 228 13.06 -2.93 8.06
CA GLN A 228 12.31 -1.66 8.03
C GLN A 228 11.73 -1.39 6.65
N ARG A 229 12.52 -1.53 5.58
CA ARG A 229 12.06 -1.37 4.18
C ARG A 229 10.95 -2.35 3.84
N PHE A 230 11.08 -3.60 4.27
CA PHE A 230 10.05 -4.62 4.09
C PHE A 230 8.74 -4.24 4.77
N LEU A 231 8.75 -3.91 6.06
CA LEU A 231 7.54 -3.50 6.76
C LEU A 231 6.94 -2.22 6.20
N LEU A 232 7.77 -1.23 5.86
CA LEU A 232 7.32 0.00 5.25
C LEU A 232 6.65 -0.27 3.90
N SER A 233 7.17 -1.21 3.10
CA SER A 233 6.54 -1.59 1.83
C SER A 233 5.14 -2.15 2.05
N VAL A 234 4.94 -3.02 3.04
CA VAL A 234 3.64 -3.59 3.42
C VAL A 234 2.69 -2.50 3.92
N VAL A 235 3.17 -1.62 4.81
CA VAL A 235 2.36 -0.54 5.38
C VAL A 235 1.91 0.42 4.28
N ILE A 236 2.83 0.90 3.42
CA ILE A 236 2.50 1.82 2.32
C ILE A 236 1.46 1.20 1.38
N THR A 237 1.58 -0.10 1.08
CA THR A 237 0.66 -0.77 0.15
C THR A 237 -0.70 -1.05 0.77
N ALA A 238 -0.82 -1.12 2.10
CA ALA A 238 -2.09 -1.25 2.79
C ALA A 238 -2.96 0.04 2.68
N PHE A 239 -2.34 1.19 2.45
CA PHE A 239 -3.05 2.46 2.18
C PHE A 239 -3.45 2.62 0.71
N SER A 240 -3.18 1.64 -0.15
CA SER A 240 -3.38 1.82 -1.58
C SER A 240 -4.82 2.18 -1.94
N THR A 241 -5.78 1.50 -1.32
CA THR A 241 -7.22 1.72 -1.50
C THR A 241 -7.64 3.12 -1.04
N SER A 242 -7.12 3.58 0.10
CA SER A 242 -7.34 4.93 0.65
C SER A 242 -6.74 6.04 -0.22
N VAL A 243 -5.55 5.80 -0.80
CA VAL A 243 -4.87 6.78 -1.66
C VAL A 243 -5.73 7.15 -2.87
N TRP A 244 -6.50 6.21 -3.45
CA TRP A 244 -7.43 6.50 -4.53
C TRP A 244 -8.50 7.52 -4.13
N PHE A 245 -9.06 7.36 -2.94
CA PHE A 245 -10.04 8.29 -2.40
C PHE A 245 -9.46 9.69 -2.21
N TRP A 246 -8.23 9.78 -1.69
CA TRP A 246 -7.55 11.07 -1.47
C TRP A 246 -7.19 11.76 -2.79
N LEU A 247 -6.66 11.01 -3.76
CA LEU A 247 -6.29 11.53 -5.07
C LEU A 247 -7.50 12.07 -5.84
N HIS A 248 -8.63 11.37 -5.77
CA HIS A 248 -9.88 11.85 -6.36
C HIS A 248 -10.32 13.19 -5.73
N GLY A 249 -10.28 13.29 -4.40
CA GLY A 249 -10.65 14.52 -3.69
C GLY A 249 -9.74 15.69 -3.96
N LEU A 250 -8.44 15.42 -3.97
CA LEU A 250 -7.43 16.42 -4.28
C LEU A 250 -7.59 16.93 -5.72
N SER A 251 -7.88 16.03 -6.66
CA SER A 251 -8.09 16.38 -8.07
C SER A 251 -9.33 17.22 -8.29
N GLU A 252 -10.44 16.92 -7.62
CA GLU A 252 -11.63 17.79 -7.63
C GLU A 252 -11.34 19.18 -7.05
N ALA A 253 -10.65 19.25 -5.89
CA ALA A 253 -10.27 20.51 -5.28
C ALA A 253 -9.36 21.34 -6.20
N MET A 254 -8.43 20.69 -6.89
CA MET A 254 -7.54 21.34 -7.86
C MET A 254 -8.32 21.89 -9.05
N ILE A 255 -9.21 21.09 -9.64
CA ILE A 255 -10.04 21.53 -10.78
C ILE A 255 -10.88 22.75 -10.39
N LYS A 256 -11.52 22.72 -9.22
CA LYS A 256 -12.28 23.87 -8.69
C LYS A 256 -11.42 25.10 -8.49
N THR A 257 -10.22 24.94 -7.92
CA THR A 257 -9.28 26.04 -7.70
C THR A 257 -8.88 26.72 -9.00
N TYR A 258 -8.70 25.94 -10.07
CA TYR A 258 -8.31 26.46 -11.38
C TYR A 258 -9.49 26.67 -12.35
N ALA A 259 -10.74 26.60 -11.87
CA ALA A 259 -11.93 26.74 -12.70
C ALA A 259 -11.99 28.11 -13.45
N ALA A 260 -11.36 29.14 -12.89
CA ALA A 260 -11.24 30.46 -13.51
C ALA A 260 -10.33 30.48 -14.76
N ILE A 261 -9.43 29.51 -14.90
CA ILE A 261 -8.47 29.43 -16.03
C ILE A 261 -9.14 28.74 -17.22
N LYS A 262 -9.87 29.53 -18.04
CA LYS A 262 -10.62 29.02 -19.20
C LYS A 262 -9.80 28.12 -20.15
N PRO A 263 -8.55 28.45 -20.53
CA PRO A 263 -7.76 27.58 -21.41
C PRO A 263 -7.51 26.20 -20.81
N LEU A 264 -7.21 26.13 -19.51
CA LEU A 264 -6.96 24.87 -18.81
C LEU A 264 -8.23 24.03 -18.71
N MET A 265 -9.36 24.64 -18.35
CA MET A 265 -10.65 23.94 -18.25
C MET A 265 -11.15 23.45 -19.62
N SER A 266 -10.89 24.22 -20.68
CA SER A 266 -11.17 23.81 -22.06
C SER A 266 -10.28 22.65 -22.49
N TRP A 267 -8.99 22.67 -22.14
CA TRP A 267 -8.05 21.59 -22.45
C TRP A 267 -8.41 20.30 -21.71
N LEU A 268 -8.79 20.39 -20.43
CA LEU A 268 -9.28 19.25 -19.65
C LEU A 268 -10.63 18.71 -20.14
N ASN A 269 -11.38 19.48 -20.93
CA ASN A 269 -12.73 19.17 -21.38
C ASN A 269 -13.67 18.79 -20.22
N VAL A 270 -13.66 19.58 -19.14
CA VAL A 270 -14.40 19.27 -17.90
C VAL A 270 -15.90 19.11 -18.15
N ARG A 271 -16.49 19.90 -19.07
CA ARG A 271 -17.92 19.83 -19.42
C ARG A 271 -18.30 18.55 -20.18
N GLY A 272 -17.42 18.07 -21.05
CA GLY A 272 -17.71 16.92 -21.90
C GLY A 272 -17.32 15.60 -21.25
N LYS A 273 -16.22 15.58 -20.49
CA LYS A 273 -15.61 14.36 -19.92
C LYS A 273 -15.05 14.61 -18.51
N PRO A 274 -15.90 14.92 -17.51
CA PRO A 274 -15.47 15.34 -16.17
C PRO A 274 -14.64 14.28 -15.42
N LEU A 275 -14.98 12.98 -15.51
CA LEU A 275 -14.21 11.94 -14.81
C LEU A 275 -12.85 11.72 -15.48
N ARG A 276 -12.78 11.86 -16.81
CA ARG A 276 -11.50 11.86 -17.52
C ARG A 276 -10.62 13.05 -17.14
N ALA A 277 -11.22 14.22 -16.94
CA ALA A 277 -10.49 15.39 -16.43
C ALA A 277 -9.90 15.13 -15.04
N ILE A 278 -10.67 14.53 -14.13
CA ILE A 278 -10.18 14.08 -12.82
C ILE A 278 -9.00 13.11 -13.00
N GLY A 279 -9.15 12.08 -13.84
CA GLY A 279 -8.09 11.11 -14.10
C GLY A 279 -6.79 11.71 -14.66
N VAL A 280 -6.89 12.74 -15.50
CA VAL A 280 -5.72 13.50 -15.99
C VAL A 280 -5.02 14.22 -14.83
N VAL A 281 -5.77 14.87 -13.95
CA VAL A 281 -5.21 15.57 -12.79
C VAL A 281 -4.57 14.58 -11.80
N ILE A 282 -5.22 13.44 -11.53
CA ILE A 282 -4.63 12.35 -10.73
C ILE A 282 -3.30 11.91 -11.34
N ASN A 283 -3.24 11.68 -12.67
CA ASN A 283 -2.01 11.27 -13.34
C ASN A 283 -0.90 12.32 -13.22
N VAL A 284 -1.22 13.62 -13.29
CA VAL A 284 -0.25 14.69 -13.04
C VAL A 284 0.31 14.59 -11.63
N TYR A 285 -0.52 14.36 -10.61
CA TYR A 285 -0.06 14.16 -9.23
C TYR A 285 0.84 12.93 -9.09
N VAL A 286 0.42 11.78 -9.62
CA VAL A 286 1.18 10.54 -9.54
C VAL A 286 2.55 10.69 -10.20
N ILE A 287 2.63 11.31 -11.38
CA ILE A 287 3.90 11.58 -12.07
C ILE A 287 4.75 12.56 -11.25
N ALA A 288 4.18 13.66 -10.76
CA ALA A 288 4.93 14.65 -9.97
C ALA A 288 5.51 14.04 -8.69
N ILE A 289 4.71 13.28 -7.94
CA ILE A 289 5.16 12.58 -6.73
C ILE A 289 6.25 11.56 -7.09
N ALA A 290 6.07 10.77 -8.15
CA ALA A 290 7.06 9.78 -8.55
C ALA A 290 8.40 10.41 -8.98
N VAL A 291 8.37 11.55 -9.67
CA VAL A 291 9.57 12.30 -10.06
C VAL A 291 10.27 12.89 -8.84
N ILE A 292 9.53 13.33 -7.81
CA ILE A 292 10.09 13.87 -6.57
C ILE A 292 10.70 12.75 -5.69
N ILE A 293 10.03 11.61 -5.58
CA ILE A 293 10.49 10.49 -4.76
C ILE A 293 11.77 9.87 -5.32
N LEU A 294 11.91 9.81 -6.65
CA LEU A 294 13.05 9.14 -7.29
C LEU A 294 14.42 9.70 -6.83
N PRO A 295 14.71 11.03 -6.87
CA PRO A 295 15.95 11.59 -6.33
C PRO A 295 16.14 11.37 -4.84
N VAL A 296 15.05 11.41 -4.04
CA VAL A 296 15.13 11.16 -2.59
C VAL A 296 15.55 9.72 -2.33
N TYR A 297 14.97 8.76 -3.04
CA TYR A 297 15.39 7.37 -3.00
C TYR A 297 16.87 7.21 -3.37
N TRP A 298 17.33 7.90 -4.42
CA TRP A 298 18.74 7.89 -4.81
C TRP A 298 19.69 8.53 -3.79
N ALA A 299 19.24 9.55 -3.06
CA ALA A 299 20.05 10.26 -2.07
C ALA A 299 20.15 9.52 -0.72
N LEU A 300 19.17 8.68 -0.38
CA LEU A 300 19.13 7.86 0.84
C LEU A 300 19.84 6.51 0.70
N LYS A 301 20.40 6.25 -0.48
CA LYS A 301 21.12 5.03 -0.83
C LYS A 301 22.62 5.27 -0.71
#